data_AF-A0A3N7C2J8-F1
#
_entry.id   AF-A0A3N7C2J8-F1
#
_cell.length_a   1.000
_cell.length_b   1.000
_cell.length_c   1.000
_cell.angle_alpha   90.00
_cell.angle_beta   90.00
_cell.angle_gamma   90.00
#
_symmetry.space_group_name_H-M   'P 1'
#
loop_
_entity.id
_entity.type
_entity.pdbx_description
1 polymer ?
#
loop_
_entity_poly.entity_id
_entity_poly.type
_entity_poly.pdbx_seq_one_letter_code
_entity_poly.pdbx_strand_id
1 'polypeptide(L)'
;MQVESFFEWLGQALGSVIRFIVDGLSGLFGALTNAGGNFVEGLSRTLGMDTSIISILTLIIGLLFLYSAVRAFMRASIIFGIIWLMLGLWLLSWVVH
;
A
#
# COMPACT_ATOMS: atom_id res chain seq x y z
N MET A 1 -41.60 12.37 30.51
CA MET A 1 -41.12 11.29 31.41
C MET A 1 -40.98 9.94 30.71
N GLN A 2 -42.03 9.24 30.26
CA GLN A 2 -41.85 7.90 29.61
C GLN A 2 -41.22 7.97 28.20
N VAL A 3 -41.50 9.05 27.46
CA VAL A 3 -40.98 9.26 26.11
C VAL A 3 -39.48 9.61 26.14
N GLU A 4 -39.01 10.40 27.11
CA GLU A 4 -37.58 10.71 27.30
C GLU A 4 -36.75 9.44 27.52
N SER A 5 -37.25 8.49 28.32
CA SER A 5 -36.56 7.22 28.59
C SER A 5 -36.44 6.33 27.33
N PHE A 6 -37.43 6.36 26.43
CA PHE A 6 -37.36 5.59 25.17
C PHE A 6 -36.32 6.16 24.20
N PHE A 7 -36.30 7.48 24.01
CA PHE A 7 -35.32 8.13 23.13
C PHE A 7 -33.90 8.04 23.70
N GLU A 8 -33.75 8.08 25.02
CA GLU A 8 -32.46 7.90 25.69
C GLU A 8 -31.88 6.50 25.46
N TRP A 9 -32.66 5.45 25.69
CA TRP A 9 -32.23 4.07 25.44
C TRP A 9 -31.95 3.80 23.96
N LEU A 10 -32.78 4.35 23.05
CA LEU A 10 -32.56 4.20 21.60
C LEU A 10 -31.27 4.88 21.16
N GLY A 11 -30.99 6.09 21.66
CA GLY A 11 -29.74 6.80 21.40
C GLY A 11 -28.51 6.05 21.91
N GLN A 12 -28.60 5.45 23.11
CA GLN A 12 -27.53 4.62 23.67
C GLN A 12 -27.31 3.33 22.86
N ALA A 13 -28.38 2.63 22.46
CA ALA A 13 -28.30 1.42 21.67
C ALA A 13 -27.68 1.70 20.29
N LEU A 14 -28.15 2.73 19.59
CA LEU A 14 -27.59 3.13 18.30
C LEU A 14 -26.14 3.63 18.44
N GLY A 15 -25.83 4.42 19.46
CA GLY A 15 -24.47 4.88 19.74
C GLY A 15 -23.51 3.73 20.03
N SER A 16 -23.95 2.70 20.75
CA SER A 16 -23.18 1.49 21.02
C SER A 16 -22.86 0.72 19.74
N VAL A 17 -23.84 0.57 18.84
CA VAL A 17 -23.63 -0.10 17.54
C VAL A 17 -22.64 0.68 16.67
N ILE A 18 -22.79 2.00 16.59
CA ILE A 18 -21.86 2.85 15.82
C ILE A 18 -20.45 2.73 16.41
N ARG A 19 -20.31 2.79 17.74
CA ARG A 19 -19.02 2.66 18.41
C ARG A 19 -18.36 1.30 18.14
N PHE A 20 -19.13 0.22 18.19
CA PHE A 20 -18.63 -1.12 17.84
C PHE A 20 -18.07 -1.16 16.40
N ILE A 21 -18.77 -0.56 15.44
CA ILE A 21 -18.31 -0.48 14.05
C ILE A 21 -17.04 0.36 13.94
N VAL A 22 -17.00 1.53 14.59
CA VAL A 22 -15.83 2.42 14.57
C VAL A 22 -14.62 1.74 15.20
N ASP A 23 -14.76 1.14 16.39
CA ASP A 23 -13.68 0.46 17.09
C ASP A 23 -13.17 -0.75 16.27
N GLY A 24 -14.08 -1.51 15.66
CA GLY A 24 -13.74 -2.62 14.77
C GLY A 24 -12.97 -2.17 13.53
N LEU A 25 -13.46 -1.12 12.85
CA LEU A 25 -12.79 -0.53 11.67
C LEU A 25 -11.44 0.09 12.04
N SER A 26 -11.36 0.83 13.14
CA SER A 26 -10.11 1.41 13.65
C SER A 26 -9.08 0.33 13.97
N GLY A 27 -9.50 -0.77 14.59
CA GLY A 27 -8.63 -1.93 14.82
C GLY A 27 -8.14 -2.56 13.51
N LEU A 28 -9.03 -2.78 12.55
CA LEU A 28 -8.68 -3.32 11.23
C LEU A 28 -7.71 -2.41 10.46
N PHE A 29 -8.01 -1.11 10.36
CA PHE A 29 -7.15 -0.14 9.71
C PHE A 29 -5.81 0.01 10.42
N GLY A 30 -5.79 -0.05 11.76
CA GLY A 30 -4.56 -0.06 12.54
C GLY A 30 -3.70 -1.27 12.20
N ALA A 31 -4.28 -2.48 12.18
CA ALA A 31 -3.57 -3.69 11.80
C ALA A 31 -3.03 -3.64 10.37
N LEU A 32 -3.83 -3.18 9.41
CA LEU A 32 -3.42 -3.05 8.01
C LEU A 32 -2.32 -2.00 7.81
N THR A 33 -2.44 -0.85 8.48
CA THR A 33 -1.43 0.22 8.42
C THR A 33 -0.11 -0.24 9.02
N ASN A 34 -0.14 -0.94 10.16
CA ASN A 34 1.05 -1.50 10.78
C ASN A 34 1.69 -2.58 9.91
N ALA A 35 0.89 -3.50 9.35
CA ALA A 35 1.39 -4.53 8.44
C ALA A 35 2.00 -3.94 7.17
N GLY A 36 1.33 -2.95 6.56
CA GLY A 36 1.83 -2.24 5.39
C GLY A 36 3.11 -1.46 5.68
N GLY A 37 3.18 -0.76 6.82
CA GLY A 37 4.39 -0.07 7.28
C GLY A 37 5.56 -1.02 7.48
N ASN A 38 5.34 -2.13 8.19
CA ASN A 38 6.37 -3.15 8.42
C ASN A 38 6.85 -3.81 7.12
N PHE A 39 5.94 -4.05 6.17
CA PHE A 39 6.28 -4.58 4.85
C PHE A 39 7.19 -3.61 4.09
N VAL A 40 6.80 -2.33 4.03
CA VAL A 40 7.59 -1.28 3.37
C VAL A 40 8.96 -1.13 4.04
N GLU A 41 9.02 -1.11 5.37
CA GLU A 41 10.29 -1.02 6.09
C GLU A 41 11.19 -2.22 5.81
N GLY A 42 10.63 -3.44 5.79
CA GLY A 42 11.35 -4.66 5.46
C GLY A 42 11.91 -4.65 4.03
N LEU A 43 11.10 -4.18 3.06
CA LEU A 43 11.55 -3.99 1.69
C LEU A 43 12.69 -2.97 1.62
N SER A 44 12.49 -1.78 2.21
CA SER A 44 13.48 -0.71 2.23
C SER A 44 14.80 -1.18 2.84
N ARG A 45 14.75 -1.88 3.97
CA ARG A 45 15.95 -2.44 4.63
C ARG A 45 16.68 -3.45 3.77
N THR A 46 15.95 -4.35 3.11
CA THR A 46 16.54 -5.40 2.28
C THR A 46 17.19 -4.82 1.02
N LEU A 47 16.61 -3.73 0.50
CA LEU A 47 17.04 -3.07 -0.72
C LEU A 47 17.99 -1.89 -0.48
N GLY A 48 18.38 -1.59 0.77
CA GLY A 48 19.21 -0.41 1.08
C GLY A 48 18.54 0.92 0.74
N MET A 49 17.21 0.96 0.76
CA MET A 49 16.44 2.16 0.40
C MET A 49 16.06 2.99 1.63
N ASP A 50 15.94 4.29 1.42
CA ASP A 50 15.24 5.16 2.36
C ASP A 50 13.74 4.81 2.44
N THR A 51 13.16 4.92 3.63
CA THR A 51 11.72 4.74 3.85
C THR A 51 10.97 6.03 3.52
N SER A 52 10.90 6.35 2.22
CA SER A 52 10.20 7.53 1.69
C SER A 52 9.14 7.13 0.67
N ILE A 53 8.00 7.84 0.66
CA ILE A 53 6.93 7.65 -0.33
C ILE A 53 7.48 7.79 -1.76
N ILE A 54 8.42 8.71 -1.98
CA ILE A 54 9.04 8.91 -3.30
C ILE A 54 9.81 7.65 -3.70
N SER A 55 10.62 7.09 -2.80
CA SER A 55 11.41 5.87 -3.07
C SER A 55 10.52 4.66 -3.36
N ILE A 56 9.40 4.52 -2.64
CA ILE A 56 8.42 3.44 -2.88
C ILE A 56 7.74 3.61 -4.25
N LEU A 57 7.31 4.82 -4.60
CA LEU A 57 6.69 5.08 -5.91
C LEU A 57 7.69 4.80 -7.04
N THR A 58 8.94 5.24 -6.90
CA THR A 58 10.01 4.97 -7.87
C THR A 58 10.28 3.46 -7.99
N LEU A 59 10.30 2.73 -6.87
CA LEU A 59 10.41 1.26 -6.86
C LEU A 59 9.28 0.60 -7.65
N ILE A 60 8.02 0.99 -7.38
CA ILE A 60 6.85 0.45 -8.10
C ILE A 60 6.98 0.71 -9.60
N ILE A 61 7.33 1.93 -10.00
CA ILE A 61 7.51 2.29 -11.41
C ILE A 61 8.65 1.48 -12.05
N GLY A 62 9.79 1.35 -11.36
CA GLY A 62 10.92 0.53 -11.81
C GLY A 62 10.53 -0.93 -12.03
N LEU A 63 9.76 -1.52 -11.11
CA LEU A 63 9.24 -2.88 -11.24
C LEU A 63 8.25 -3.02 -12.40
N LEU A 64 7.40 -2.02 -12.66
CA LEU A 64 6.49 -2.03 -13.82
C LEU A 64 7.26 -2.01 -15.15
N PHE A 65 8.39 -1.30 -15.22
CA PHE A 65 9.28 -1.35 -16.38
C PHE A 65 9.97 -2.70 -16.55
N LEU A 66 10.46 -3.30 -15.46
CA LEU A 66 11.01 -4.66 -15.53
C LEU A 66 9.95 -5.68 -15.98
N TYR A 67 8.72 -5.61 -15.45
CA TYR A 67 7.61 -6.44 -15.91
C TYR A 67 7.31 -6.23 -17.40
N SER A 68 7.33 -4.98 -17.86
CA SER A 68 7.10 -4.63 -19.27
C SER A 68 8.23 -5.16 -20.17
N ALA A 69 9.47 -5.15 -19.70
CA ALA A 69 10.62 -5.71 -20.40
C ALA A 69 10.47 -7.23 -20.58
N VAL A 70 10.18 -7.95 -19.50
CA VAL A 70 9.92 -9.40 -19.53
C VAL A 70 8.78 -9.71 -20.48
N ARG A 71 7.67 -8.95 -20.40
CA ARG A 71 6.52 -9.09 -21.28
C ARG A 71 6.87 -8.84 -22.75
N ALA A 72 7.75 -7.89 -23.05
CA ALA A 72 8.19 -7.61 -24.42
C ALA A 72 9.06 -8.73 -24.98
N PHE A 73 9.96 -9.32 -24.18
CA PHE A 73 10.74 -10.49 -24.58
C PHE A 73 9.85 -11.71 -24.87
N MET A 74 8.82 -11.96 -24.05
CA MET A 74 7.84 -13.02 -24.31
C MET A 74 7.05 -12.82 -25.62
N ARG A 75 6.91 -11.58 -26.08
CA ARG A 75 6.25 -11.23 -27.34
C ARG A 75 7.22 -11.18 -28.54
N ALA A 76 8.42 -11.76 -28.41
CA ALA A 76 9.49 -11.72 -29.40
C ALA A 76 9.95 -10.30 -29.81
N SER A 77 9.70 -9.30 -28.96
CA SER A 77 10.08 -7.91 -29.20
C SER A 77 11.34 -7.55 -28.42
N ILE A 78 12.50 -7.92 -28.97
CA ILE A 78 13.80 -7.80 -28.29
C ILE A 78 14.17 -6.33 -28.04
N ILE A 79 14.02 -5.48 -29.06
CA ILE A 79 14.42 -4.06 -28.98
C ILE A 79 13.64 -3.35 -27.87
N PHE A 80 12.31 -3.50 -27.86
CA PHE A 80 11.47 -2.89 -26.82
C PHE A 80 11.76 -3.50 -25.45
N GLY A 81 12.03 -4.81 -25.37
CA GLY A 81 12.45 -5.45 -24.13
C GLY A 81 13.71 -4.82 -23.54
N ILE A 82 14.73 -4.56 -24.36
CA ILE A 82 15.97 -3.91 -23.91
C ILE A 82 15.70 -2.47 -23.45
N ILE A 83 14.90 -1.69 -24.19
CA ILE A 83 14.56 -0.31 -23.81
C ILE A 83 13.90 -0.29 -22.42
N TRP A 84 12.86 -1.10 -22.22
CA TRP A 84 12.16 -1.17 -20.92
C TRP A 84 13.06 -1.68 -19.81
N LEU A 85 13.94 -2.64 -20.10
CA LEU A 85 14.88 -3.18 -19.14
C LEU A 85 15.87 -2.11 -18.68
N MET A 86 16.46 -1.36 -19.61
CA MET A 86 17.39 -0.29 -19.28
C MET A 86 16.72 0.81 -18.46
N LEU A 87 15.51 1.23 -18.84
CA LEU A 87 14.74 2.23 -18.09
C LEU A 87 14.39 1.75 -16.68
N GLY A 88 13.97 0.49 -16.54
CA GLY A 88 13.64 -0.11 -15.25
C GLY A 88 14.86 -0.21 -14.33
N LEU A 89 15.98 -0.73 -14.83
CA LEU A 89 17.22 -0.83 -14.06
C LEU A 89 17.79 0.54 -13.68
N TRP A 90 17.72 1.52 -14.59
CA TRP A 90 18.18 2.88 -14.32
C TRP A 90 17.39 3.53 -13.16
N LEU A 91 16.07 3.40 -13.17
CA LEU A 91 15.22 3.90 -12.07
C LEU A 91 15.49 3.19 -10.75
N LEU A 92 15.65 1.86 -10.77
CA LEU A 92 15.93 1.10 -9.55
C LEU A 92 17.31 1.43 -8.96
N SER A 93 18.29 1.75 -9.81
CA SER A 93 19.62 2.19 -9.36
C SER A 93 19.60 3.50 -8.58
N TRP A 94 18.55 4.33 -8.71
CA TRP A 94 18.41 5.56 -7.93
C TRP A 94 17.77 5.33 -6.58
N VAL A 95 17.20 4.15 -6.37
CA VAL A 95 16.41 3.83 -5.18
C VAL A 95 17.25 3.00 -4.21
N VAL A 96 18.04 2.06 -4.75
CA VAL A 96 18.96 1.19 -4.01
C VAL A 96 20.28 1.93 -3.76
N HIS A 97 20.68 2.13 -2.50
CA HIS A 97 21.97 2.72 -2.11
C HIS A 97 22.70 1.88 -1.05
#